data_AF-A0A6J8D3U1-F1
#
_entry.id   AF-A0A6J8D3U1-F1
#
_cell.length_a   1.000
_cell.length_b   1.000
_cell.length_c   1.000
_cell.angle_alpha   90.00
_cell.angle_beta   90.00
_cell.angle_gamma   90.00
#
_symmetry.space_group_name_H-M   'P 1'
#
loop_
_entity.id
_entity.type
_entity.pdbx_description
1 polymer ?
#
loop_
_entity_poly.entity_id
_entity_poly.type
_entity_poly.pdbx_seq_one_letter_code
_entity_poly.pdbx_strand_id
1 'polypeptide(L)'
;MVLTGAERAKLWRERQKSDPRKYGEYLQKERNRYKDKKISGVVKPIEDMTEREQRRTRKHWRKHQANKRERMKQAIETNNFLANNTPPVSPENGDFQQNIRRTNAQRRVEGIKQKYRDNKSEKKRQLIRNVVKSNILKKYRFKHFTEKTFSFCRKTKTTEHLEYTRKQHKNKTVTKFLKMVREFLQRDENSRCAAGKKETITRNKIKMQKRYLNDDLRHLHEKFYSEFPEHPVSYSMFCKCRPFWIVKPSTKDRETCLCIKHENIHYLIEKLYQSQLITTKRVETFIDNICCDIANKNCMYRQCNICEKKEEVEMNEQDLTQQVSWYKWCTRREEKVKNDSTVTISTTVKVEETGVLGHLIDEFQESLKKFCYHYFNIVHQYQALKRLKKT
;
A
#
# COMPACT_ATOMS: atom_id res chain seq x y z
N MET A 1 -6.68 -10.29 -16.06
CA MET A 1 -5.62 -10.12 -15.04
C MET A 1 -4.45 -9.42 -15.69
N VAL A 2 -3.81 -8.47 -15.00
CA VAL A 2 -2.63 -7.77 -15.51
C VAL A 2 -1.42 -8.68 -15.33
N LEU A 3 -0.69 -8.95 -16.40
CA LEU A 3 0.52 -9.78 -16.34
C LEU A 3 1.56 -9.12 -15.43
N THR A 4 2.14 -9.90 -14.54
CA THR A 4 3.23 -9.47 -13.68
C THR A 4 4.44 -9.07 -14.51
N GLY A 5 5.36 -8.28 -13.94
CA GLY A 5 6.59 -7.89 -14.65
C GLY A 5 7.42 -9.10 -15.11
N ALA A 6 7.48 -10.15 -14.28
CA ALA A 6 8.19 -11.38 -14.58
C ALA A 6 7.55 -12.16 -15.74
N GLU A 7 6.21 -12.26 -15.77
CA GLU A 7 5.49 -12.91 -16.86
C GLU A 7 5.64 -12.15 -18.19
N ARG A 8 5.59 -10.81 -18.15
CA ARG A 8 5.85 -9.98 -19.34
C ARG A 8 7.26 -10.18 -19.88
N ALA A 9 8.26 -10.23 -19.00
CA ALA A 9 9.65 -10.50 -19.39
C ALA A 9 9.86 -11.92 -19.94
N LYS A 10 9.13 -12.91 -19.42
CA LYS A 10 9.15 -14.30 -19.91
C LYS A 10 8.55 -14.39 -21.33
N LEU A 11 7.36 -13.83 -21.53
CA LEU A 11 6.68 -13.80 -22.83
C LEU A 11 7.49 -13.02 -23.89
N TRP A 12 8.15 -11.94 -23.50
CA TRP A 12 9.04 -11.21 -24.39
C TRP A 12 10.24 -12.07 -24.82
N ARG A 13 10.88 -12.79 -23.89
CA ARG A 13 11.98 -13.72 -24.20
C ARG A 13 11.53 -14.86 -25.12
N GLU A 14 10.34 -15.43 -24.89
CA GLU A 14 9.75 -16.47 -25.74
C GLU A 14 9.48 -15.95 -27.16
N ARG A 15 8.98 -14.70 -27.28
CA ARG A 15 8.77 -14.03 -28.57
C ARG A 15 10.08 -13.74 -29.31
N GLN A 16 11.16 -13.39 -28.60
CA GLN A 16 12.47 -13.21 -29.23
C GLN A 16 13.00 -14.55 -29.76
N LYS A 17 12.84 -15.65 -29.00
CA LYS A 17 13.30 -16.98 -29.40
C LYS A 17 12.50 -17.62 -30.54
N SER A 18 11.27 -17.17 -30.80
CA SER A 18 10.43 -17.73 -31.87
C SER A 18 10.87 -17.33 -33.29
N ASP A 19 11.69 -16.28 -33.44
CA ASP A 19 12.21 -15.81 -34.72
C ASP A 19 13.75 -15.91 -34.72
N PRO A 20 14.34 -16.92 -35.37
CA PRO A 20 15.78 -17.18 -35.31
C PRO A 20 16.66 -16.01 -35.79
N ARG A 21 16.20 -15.25 -36.78
CA ARG A 21 16.95 -14.11 -37.34
C ARG A 21 16.97 -12.95 -36.35
N LYS A 22 15.81 -12.57 -35.82
CA LYS A 22 15.71 -11.50 -34.80
C LYS A 22 16.42 -11.86 -33.51
N TYR A 23 16.40 -13.14 -33.12
CA TYR A 23 17.16 -13.61 -31.97
C TYR A 23 18.67 -13.45 -32.18
N GLY A 24 19.18 -13.76 -33.38
CA GLY A 24 20.57 -13.53 -33.75
C GLY A 24 20.97 -12.06 -33.67
N GLU A 25 20.17 -11.15 -34.24
CA GLU A 25 20.39 -9.70 -34.17
C GLU A 25 20.39 -9.18 -32.72
N TYR A 26 19.47 -9.70 -31.89
CA TYR A 26 19.41 -9.37 -30.47
C TYR A 26 20.67 -9.80 -29.73
N LEU A 27 21.15 -11.02 -29.95
CA LEU A 27 22.39 -11.51 -29.37
C LEU A 27 23.59 -10.67 -29.81
N GLN A 28 23.64 -10.26 -31.08
CA GLN A 28 24.71 -9.40 -31.58
C GLN A 28 24.68 -8.01 -30.92
N LYS A 29 23.50 -7.42 -30.72
CA LYS A 29 23.34 -6.16 -29.98
C LYS A 29 23.79 -6.28 -28.52
N GLU A 30 23.48 -7.39 -27.85
CA GLU A 30 23.95 -7.64 -26.48
C GLU A 30 25.48 -7.80 -26.42
N ARG A 31 26.08 -8.50 -27.39
CA ARG A 31 27.55 -8.62 -27.51
C ARG A 31 28.21 -7.25 -27.69
N ASN A 32 27.65 -6.40 -28.55
CA ASN A 32 28.16 -5.04 -28.75
C ASN A 32 28.06 -4.21 -27.47
N ARG A 33 26.90 -4.22 -26.79
CA ARG A 33 26.76 -3.53 -25.48
C ARG A 33 27.75 -4.01 -24.43
N TYR A 34 28.07 -5.31 -24.42
CA TYR A 34 29.07 -5.84 -23.51
C TYR A 34 30.48 -5.31 -23.84
N LYS A 35 30.85 -5.23 -25.12
CA LYS A 35 32.11 -4.62 -25.57
C LYS A 35 32.17 -3.14 -25.17
N ASP A 36 31.10 -2.38 -25.40
CA ASP A 36 31.03 -0.95 -25.02
C ASP A 36 31.20 -0.76 -23.52
N LYS A 37 30.59 -1.63 -22.70
CA LYS A 37 30.75 -1.63 -21.23
C LYS A 37 32.16 -2.01 -20.78
N LYS A 38 32.87 -2.84 -21.55
CA LYS A 38 34.26 -3.19 -21.30
C LYS A 38 35.18 -2.00 -21.62
N ILE A 39 34.97 -1.35 -22.76
CA ILE A 39 35.73 -0.16 -23.19
C ILE A 39 35.51 1.02 -22.24
N SER A 40 34.28 1.25 -21.80
CA SER A 40 33.94 2.31 -20.84
C SER A 40 34.34 2.02 -19.38
N GLY A 41 34.99 0.89 -19.11
CA GLY A 41 35.46 0.52 -17.76
C GLY A 41 34.36 0.12 -16.76
N VAL A 42 33.09 0.08 -17.20
CA VAL A 42 31.93 -0.33 -16.38
C VAL A 42 31.98 -1.82 -16.04
N VAL A 43 32.51 -2.64 -16.94
CA VAL A 43 32.76 -4.07 -16.72
C VAL A 43 34.26 -4.32 -16.84
N LYS A 44 34.89 -4.64 -15.71
CA LYS A 44 36.31 -5.01 -15.65
C LYS A 44 36.47 -6.52 -15.88
N PRO A 45 37.41 -6.99 -16.71
CA PRO A 45 37.82 -8.39 -16.68
C PRO A 45 38.52 -8.69 -15.35
N ILE A 46 38.62 -9.97 -14.99
CA ILE A 46 39.12 -10.35 -13.65
C ILE A 46 40.60 -10.00 -13.46
N GLU A 47 41.37 -9.97 -14.55
CA GLU A 47 42.78 -9.58 -14.59
C GLU A 47 42.98 -8.12 -14.17
N ASP A 48 42.07 -7.23 -14.59
CA ASP A 48 42.11 -5.79 -14.29
C ASP A 48 41.47 -5.42 -12.94
N MET A 49 41.01 -6.41 -12.17
CA MET A 49 40.43 -6.20 -10.83
C MET A 49 41.50 -6.28 -9.75
N THR A 50 41.33 -5.50 -8.68
CA THR A 50 42.17 -5.62 -7.47
C THR A 50 42.02 -6.99 -6.82
N GLU A 51 43.03 -7.49 -6.08
CA GLU A 51 42.95 -8.78 -5.40
C GLU A 51 41.69 -8.94 -4.53
N ARG A 52 41.30 -7.88 -3.83
CA ARG A 52 40.11 -7.87 -2.97
C ARG A 52 38.82 -8.05 -3.78
N GLU A 53 38.72 -7.40 -4.94
CA GLU A 53 37.60 -7.55 -5.88
C GLU A 53 37.60 -8.94 -6.51
N GLN A 54 38.76 -9.46 -6.92
CA GLN A 54 38.89 -10.82 -7.44
C GLN A 54 38.38 -11.87 -6.43
N ARG A 55 38.77 -11.76 -5.15
CA ARG A 55 38.28 -12.65 -4.08
C ARG A 55 36.75 -12.58 -3.94
N ARG A 56 36.17 -11.38 -3.96
CA ARG A 56 34.71 -11.17 -3.87
C ARG A 56 33.95 -11.76 -5.07
N THR A 57 34.48 -11.57 -6.27
CA THR A 57 33.91 -12.09 -7.52
C THR A 57 33.97 -13.61 -7.55
N ARG A 58 35.12 -14.22 -7.22
CA ARG A 58 35.27 -15.69 -7.13
C ARG A 58 34.35 -16.30 -6.07
N LYS A 59 34.15 -15.63 -4.92
CA LYS A 59 33.16 -16.06 -3.90
C LYS A 59 31.75 -16.10 -4.47
N HIS A 60 31.34 -15.08 -5.24
CA HIS A 60 30.03 -15.07 -5.91
C HIS A 60 29.90 -16.18 -6.94
N TRP A 61 30.93 -16.44 -7.74
CA TRP A 61 30.92 -17.53 -8.71
C TRP A 61 30.76 -18.91 -8.06
N ARG A 62 31.49 -19.18 -6.97
CA ARG A 62 31.33 -20.42 -6.19
C ARG A 62 29.89 -20.58 -5.68
N LYS A 63 29.31 -19.52 -5.11
CA LYS A 63 27.91 -19.52 -4.64
C LYS A 63 26.92 -19.76 -5.77
N HIS A 64 27.09 -19.08 -6.91
CA HIS A 64 26.23 -19.27 -8.09
C HIS A 64 26.30 -20.70 -8.64
N GLN A 65 27.50 -21.28 -8.68
CA GLN A 65 27.70 -22.64 -9.16
C GLN A 65 27.10 -23.68 -8.20
N ALA A 66 27.23 -23.49 -6.88
CA ALA A 66 26.58 -24.32 -5.87
C ALA A 66 25.04 -24.31 -6.05
N ASN A 67 24.44 -23.13 -6.14
CA ASN A 67 23.00 -22.98 -6.36
C ASN A 67 22.53 -23.61 -7.68
N LYS A 68 23.36 -23.54 -8.74
CA LYS A 68 23.05 -24.19 -10.03
C LYS A 68 23.02 -25.71 -9.89
N ARG A 69 24.02 -26.29 -9.20
CA ARG A 69 24.09 -27.74 -8.95
C ARG A 69 22.89 -28.22 -8.13
N GLU A 70 22.52 -27.48 -7.10
CA GLU A 70 21.36 -27.79 -6.27
C GLU A 70 20.05 -27.78 -7.07
N ARG A 71 19.83 -26.75 -7.90
CA ARG A 71 18.65 -26.71 -8.79
C ARG A 71 18.60 -27.87 -9.78
N MET A 72 19.75 -28.26 -10.34
CA MET A 72 19.83 -29.44 -11.21
C MET A 72 19.49 -30.71 -10.45
N LYS A 73 20.01 -30.88 -9.23
CA LYS A 73 19.69 -32.03 -8.35
C LYS A 73 18.19 -32.09 -8.06
N GLN A 74 17.59 -30.97 -7.65
CA GLN A 74 16.15 -30.87 -7.40
C GLN A 74 15.32 -31.21 -8.65
N ALA A 75 15.74 -30.72 -9.82
CA ALA A 75 15.04 -31.02 -11.08
C ALA A 75 15.07 -32.52 -11.42
N ILE A 76 16.22 -33.17 -11.24
CA ILE A 76 16.38 -34.62 -11.44
C ILE A 76 15.51 -35.38 -10.43
N GLU A 77 15.53 -34.98 -9.16
CA GLU A 77 14.73 -35.59 -8.10
C GLU A 77 13.23 -35.45 -8.36
N THR A 78 12.76 -34.27 -8.80
CA THR A 78 11.36 -34.10 -9.23
C THR A 78 11.00 -34.95 -10.44
N ASN A 79 11.89 -35.09 -11.42
CA ASN A 79 11.62 -35.94 -12.59
C ASN A 79 11.58 -37.42 -12.20
N ASN A 80 12.48 -37.88 -11.32
CA ASN A 80 12.48 -39.24 -10.81
C ASN A 80 11.23 -39.52 -9.96
N PHE A 81 10.82 -38.57 -9.12
CA PHE A 81 9.56 -38.65 -8.37
C PHE A 81 8.35 -38.76 -9.30
N LEU A 82 8.28 -37.94 -10.35
CA LEU A 82 7.20 -38.01 -11.34
C LEU A 82 7.21 -39.36 -12.06
N ALA A 83 8.38 -39.87 -12.46
CA ALA A 83 8.50 -41.17 -13.13
C ALA A 83 8.04 -42.33 -12.22
N ASN A 84 8.47 -42.33 -10.96
CA ASN A 84 8.14 -43.40 -10.00
C ASN A 84 6.67 -43.39 -9.54
N ASN A 85 6.00 -42.23 -9.61
CA ASN A 85 4.60 -42.07 -9.21
C ASN A 85 3.64 -41.96 -10.42
N THR A 86 4.14 -42.15 -11.64
CA THR A 86 3.29 -42.29 -12.82
C THR A 86 3.03 -43.78 -13.04
N PRO A 87 1.77 -44.26 -12.99
CA PRO A 87 1.47 -45.67 -13.20
C PRO A 87 2.01 -46.16 -14.55
N PRO A 88 2.48 -47.41 -14.66
CA PRO A 88 2.87 -47.99 -15.94
C PRO A 88 1.68 -47.97 -16.89
N VAL A 89 1.95 -47.65 -18.15
CA VAL A 89 0.92 -47.58 -19.20
C VAL A 89 0.28 -48.97 -19.31
N SER A 90 -1.01 -49.08 -18.95
CA SER A 90 -1.77 -50.33 -19.12
C SER A 90 -1.77 -50.75 -20.60
N PRO A 91 -1.61 -52.04 -20.91
CA PRO A 91 -1.55 -52.50 -22.29
C PRO A 91 -2.89 -52.19 -22.99
N GLU A 92 -2.77 -51.46 -24.09
CA GLU A 92 -3.72 -51.41 -25.20
C GLU A 92 -5.21 -51.27 -24.86
N ASN A 93 -5.62 -50.11 -24.34
CA ASN A 93 -7.00 -49.60 -24.53
C ASN A 93 -7.11 -48.06 -24.49
N GLY A 94 -5.98 -47.35 -24.45
CA GLY A 94 -5.95 -45.88 -24.35
C GLY A 94 -6.24 -45.15 -25.66
N ASP A 95 -5.80 -45.68 -26.79
CA ASP A 95 -5.93 -44.99 -28.08
C ASP A 95 -7.36 -45.06 -28.66
N PHE A 96 -8.11 -46.14 -28.40
CA PHE A 96 -9.47 -46.27 -28.92
C PHE A 96 -10.45 -45.29 -28.24
N GLN A 97 -10.41 -45.17 -26.91
CA GLN A 97 -11.29 -44.25 -26.18
C GLN A 97 -10.91 -42.78 -26.37
N GLN A 98 -9.61 -42.46 -26.51
CA GLN A 98 -9.17 -41.09 -26.76
C GLN A 98 -9.47 -40.65 -28.20
N ASN A 99 -9.38 -41.56 -29.18
CA ASN A 99 -9.81 -41.32 -30.56
C ASN A 99 -11.33 -41.24 -30.69
N ILE A 100 -12.13 -42.05 -29.99
CA ILE A 100 -13.60 -41.91 -29.99
C ILE A 100 -14.05 -40.57 -29.38
N ARG A 101 -13.43 -40.13 -28.28
CA ARG A 101 -13.75 -38.82 -27.68
C ARG A 101 -13.31 -37.65 -28.57
N ARG A 102 -12.18 -37.77 -29.27
CA ARG A 102 -11.73 -36.77 -30.26
C ARG A 102 -12.64 -36.73 -31.49
N THR A 103 -13.04 -37.87 -32.03
CA THR A 103 -13.91 -37.97 -33.23
C THR A 103 -15.34 -37.52 -32.97
N ASN A 104 -15.91 -37.84 -31.81
CA ASN A 104 -17.24 -37.34 -31.43
C ASN A 104 -17.25 -35.83 -31.14
N ALA A 105 -16.20 -35.30 -30.53
CA ALA A 105 -16.04 -33.86 -30.35
C ALA A 105 -15.82 -33.14 -31.68
N GLN A 106 -15.04 -33.75 -32.60
CA GLN A 106 -14.86 -33.28 -33.97
C GLN A 106 -16.19 -33.17 -34.72
N ARG A 107 -16.99 -34.24 -34.76
CA ARG A 107 -18.32 -34.23 -35.41
C ARG A 107 -19.25 -33.16 -34.84
N ARG A 108 -19.27 -32.98 -33.51
CA ARG A 108 -20.08 -31.94 -32.86
C ARG A 108 -19.62 -30.53 -33.24
N VAL A 109 -18.31 -30.29 -33.33
CA VAL A 109 -17.77 -28.97 -33.74
C VAL A 109 -18.02 -28.72 -35.22
N GLU A 110 -17.91 -29.74 -36.08
CA GLU A 110 -18.26 -29.65 -37.51
C GLU A 110 -19.75 -29.29 -37.70
N GLY A 111 -20.65 -29.89 -36.92
CA GLY A 111 -22.08 -29.56 -36.96
C GLY A 111 -22.39 -28.11 -36.53
N ILE A 112 -21.66 -27.56 -35.55
CA ILE A 112 -21.80 -26.15 -35.15
C ILE A 112 -21.23 -25.22 -36.25
N LYS A 113 -20.17 -25.64 -36.94
CA LYS A 113 -19.56 -24.91 -38.07
C LYS A 113 -20.52 -24.85 -39.27
N GLN A 114 -21.20 -25.94 -39.60
CA GLN A 114 -22.24 -25.98 -40.63
C GLN A 114 -23.36 -24.97 -40.30
N LYS A 115 -23.93 -25.07 -39.09
CA LYS A 115 -24.97 -24.16 -38.59
C LYS A 115 -24.54 -22.69 -38.59
N TYR A 116 -23.26 -22.39 -38.35
CA TYR A 116 -22.73 -21.02 -38.44
C TYR A 116 -22.64 -20.52 -39.88
N ARG A 117 -22.21 -21.36 -40.83
CA ARG A 117 -22.10 -21.02 -42.26
C ARG A 117 -23.48 -20.81 -42.89
N ASP A 118 -24.42 -21.73 -42.62
CA ASP A 118 -25.75 -21.75 -43.22
C ASP A 118 -26.65 -20.59 -42.74
N ASN A 119 -26.40 -20.06 -41.54
CA ASN A 119 -27.15 -18.92 -41.02
C ASN A 119 -26.71 -17.62 -41.70
N LYS A 120 -27.57 -16.99 -42.51
CA LYS A 120 -27.31 -15.67 -43.12
C LYS A 120 -27.51 -14.48 -42.15
N SER A 121 -28.20 -14.68 -41.02
CA SER A 121 -28.48 -13.62 -40.02
C SER A 121 -27.34 -13.43 -39.02
N GLU A 122 -26.84 -12.19 -38.90
CA GLU A 122 -25.71 -11.87 -37.99
C GLU A 122 -26.09 -12.00 -36.51
N LYS A 123 -27.36 -11.75 -36.12
CA LYS A 123 -27.84 -11.96 -34.74
C LYS A 123 -27.74 -13.43 -34.33
N LYS A 124 -28.14 -14.36 -35.22
CA LYS A 124 -28.04 -15.81 -34.98
C LYS A 124 -26.57 -16.27 -34.95
N ARG A 125 -25.72 -15.72 -35.83
CA ARG A 125 -24.26 -15.96 -35.80
C ARG A 125 -23.61 -15.49 -34.49
N GLN A 126 -24.03 -14.35 -33.95
CA GLN A 126 -23.54 -13.84 -32.66
C GLN A 126 -23.93 -14.71 -31.46
N LEU A 127 -25.15 -15.25 -31.45
CA LEU A 127 -25.58 -16.20 -30.40
C LEU A 127 -24.73 -17.46 -30.41
N ILE A 128 -24.51 -18.05 -31.59
CA ILE A 128 -23.60 -19.21 -31.76
C ILE A 128 -22.19 -18.84 -31.27
N ARG A 129 -21.72 -17.63 -31.58
CA ARG A 129 -20.42 -17.10 -31.14
C ARG A 129 -20.30 -17.01 -29.62
N ASN A 130 -21.38 -16.64 -28.92
CA ASN A 130 -21.40 -16.51 -27.47
C ASN A 130 -21.46 -17.87 -26.77
N VAL A 131 -22.21 -18.83 -27.33
CA VAL A 131 -22.24 -20.23 -26.86
C VAL A 131 -20.87 -20.88 -27.00
N VAL A 132 -20.17 -20.64 -28.12
CA VAL A 132 -18.79 -21.14 -28.34
C VAL A 132 -17.76 -20.48 -27.40
N LYS A 133 -18.03 -19.27 -26.91
CA LYS A 133 -17.19 -18.57 -25.91
C LYS A 133 -17.50 -18.95 -24.45
N SER A 134 -18.54 -19.76 -24.20
CA SER A 134 -18.99 -20.11 -22.86
C SER A 134 -17.99 -20.99 -22.09
N ASN A 135 -18.13 -21.03 -20.77
CA ASN A 135 -17.22 -21.75 -19.87
C ASN A 135 -17.25 -23.28 -20.07
N ILE A 136 -18.26 -23.81 -20.76
CA ILE A 136 -18.37 -25.24 -21.10
C ILE A 136 -17.17 -25.69 -21.95
N LEU A 137 -16.80 -24.91 -22.98
CA LEU A 137 -15.68 -25.28 -23.86
C LEU A 137 -14.32 -25.06 -23.21
N LYS A 138 -14.23 -24.20 -22.18
CA LYS A 138 -13.06 -24.10 -21.30
C LYS A 138 -12.94 -25.31 -20.37
N LYS A 139 -14.06 -25.75 -19.77
CA LYS A 139 -14.12 -26.92 -18.88
C LYS A 139 -13.57 -28.17 -19.56
N TYR A 140 -13.96 -28.40 -20.82
CA TYR A 140 -13.54 -29.58 -21.60
C TYR A 140 -12.32 -29.35 -22.51
N ARG A 141 -11.57 -28.24 -22.33
CA ARG A 141 -10.32 -27.92 -23.06
C ARG A 141 -10.41 -27.92 -24.60
N PHE A 142 -11.60 -27.74 -25.18
CA PHE A 142 -11.83 -27.71 -26.64
C PHE A 142 -11.52 -26.36 -27.31
N LYS A 143 -10.94 -25.42 -26.57
CA LYS A 143 -10.63 -24.07 -27.06
C LYS A 143 -9.79 -24.07 -28.35
N HIS A 144 -8.75 -24.92 -28.41
CA HIS A 144 -7.88 -25.01 -29.59
C HIS A 144 -8.62 -25.54 -30.83
N PHE A 145 -9.62 -26.41 -30.62
CA PHE A 145 -10.43 -26.97 -31.70
C PHE A 145 -11.32 -25.90 -32.33
N THR A 146 -11.97 -25.08 -31.49
CA THR A 146 -12.83 -23.97 -31.95
C THR A 146 -12.06 -22.86 -32.66
N GLU A 147 -10.80 -22.62 -32.27
CA GLU A 147 -9.94 -21.61 -32.92
C GLU A 147 -9.62 -22.01 -34.38
N LYS A 148 -9.43 -23.31 -34.65
CA LYS A 148 -9.18 -23.83 -36.01
C LYS A 148 -10.45 -23.92 -36.88
N THR A 149 -11.58 -24.37 -36.33
CA THR A 149 -12.78 -24.69 -37.15
C THR A 149 -13.64 -23.49 -37.53
N PHE A 150 -13.74 -22.48 -36.67
CA PHE A 150 -14.57 -21.30 -36.92
C PHE A 150 -13.82 -20.17 -37.64
N SER A 151 -12.58 -20.41 -38.07
CA SER A 151 -11.68 -19.35 -38.56
C SER A 151 -11.77 -18.11 -37.68
N PHE A 152 -11.77 -18.34 -36.35
CA PHE A 152 -11.86 -17.29 -35.34
C PHE A 152 -10.53 -16.53 -35.35
N CYS A 153 -10.34 -15.74 -36.40
CA CYS A 153 -9.17 -14.93 -36.57
C CYS A 153 -9.18 -13.95 -35.40
N ARG A 154 -8.13 -13.95 -34.58
CA ARG A 154 -7.85 -12.81 -33.70
C ARG A 154 -7.71 -11.51 -34.48
N LYS A 155 -7.62 -11.59 -35.82
CA LYS A 155 -7.81 -10.50 -36.75
C LYS A 155 -9.31 -10.13 -36.83
N THR A 156 -9.85 -9.52 -35.79
CA THR A 156 -10.56 -8.27 -36.10
C THR A 156 -9.55 -7.41 -36.84
N LYS A 157 -9.84 -7.11 -38.11
CA LYS A 157 -9.04 -6.22 -38.94
C LYS A 157 -8.57 -5.05 -38.06
N THR A 158 -7.28 -4.99 -37.79
CA THR A 158 -6.61 -3.73 -37.51
C THR A 158 -6.64 -3.00 -38.85
N THR A 159 -7.77 -2.36 -39.16
CA THR A 159 -7.71 -1.14 -39.94
C THR A 159 -6.76 -0.25 -39.15
N GLU A 160 -5.63 0.10 -39.75
CA GLU A 160 -4.53 0.88 -39.17
C GLU A 160 -4.93 2.31 -38.74
N HIS A 161 -6.22 2.60 -38.62
CA HIS A 161 -6.70 3.91 -38.20
C HIS A 161 -8.02 3.92 -37.41
N LEU A 162 -8.35 2.83 -36.72
CA LEU A 162 -9.40 2.84 -35.69
C LEU A 162 -8.87 2.17 -34.43
N GLU A 163 -8.28 2.99 -33.55
CA GLU A 163 -8.09 2.64 -32.15
C GLU A 163 -9.46 2.32 -31.53
N TYR A 164 -9.88 1.06 -31.61
CA TYR A 164 -10.89 0.56 -30.69
C TYR A 164 -10.22 0.42 -29.33
N THR A 165 -10.00 1.57 -28.69
CA THR A 165 -9.93 1.61 -27.24
C THR A 165 -11.26 1.03 -26.79
N ARG A 166 -11.23 -0.20 -26.25
CA ARG A 166 -12.29 -0.62 -25.35
C ARG A 166 -12.21 0.41 -24.23
N LYS A 167 -12.98 1.51 -24.32
CA LYS A 167 -13.16 2.47 -23.23
C LYS A 167 -13.53 1.59 -22.06
N GLN A 168 -12.57 1.35 -21.16
CA GLN A 168 -12.92 0.85 -19.86
C GLN A 168 -13.85 1.94 -19.36
N HIS A 169 -15.14 1.67 -19.32
CA HIS A 169 -16.04 2.43 -18.49
C HIS A 169 -15.49 2.25 -17.08
N LYS A 170 -14.55 3.12 -16.70
CA LYS A 170 -14.28 3.36 -15.30
C LYS A 170 -15.63 3.84 -14.79
N ASN A 171 -16.25 3.03 -13.93
CA ASN A 171 -17.51 3.39 -13.32
C ASN A 171 -17.37 4.83 -12.79
N LYS A 172 -18.20 5.75 -13.27
CA LYS A 172 -18.15 7.19 -12.94
C LYS A 172 -18.14 7.39 -11.42
N THR A 173 -18.86 6.52 -10.71
CA THR A 173 -18.89 6.40 -9.25
C THR A 173 -17.51 6.11 -8.63
N VAL A 174 -16.74 5.18 -9.18
CA VAL A 174 -15.39 4.84 -8.69
C VAL A 174 -14.43 6.00 -8.94
N THR A 175 -14.55 6.71 -10.06
CA THR A 175 -13.72 7.89 -10.32
C THR A 175 -14.04 9.07 -9.40
N LYS A 176 -15.33 9.27 -9.07
CA LYS A 176 -15.75 10.29 -8.10
C LYS A 176 -15.20 9.95 -6.71
N PHE A 177 -15.34 8.70 -6.28
CA PHE A 177 -14.83 8.25 -4.99
C PHE A 177 -13.30 8.38 -4.87
N LEU A 178 -12.56 7.98 -5.91
CA LEU A 178 -11.11 8.16 -5.96
C LEU A 178 -10.68 9.63 -5.84
N LYS A 179 -11.45 10.55 -6.43
CA LYS A 179 -11.21 11.99 -6.33
C LYS A 179 -11.47 12.48 -4.90
N MET A 180 -12.59 12.09 -4.29
CA MET A 180 -12.94 12.45 -2.91
C MET A 180 -11.91 11.97 -1.89
N VAL A 181 -11.52 10.70 -1.93
CA VAL A 181 -10.49 10.15 -1.00
C VAL A 181 -9.16 10.85 -1.19
N ARG A 182 -8.79 11.17 -2.44
CA ARG A 182 -7.56 11.91 -2.74
C ARG A 182 -7.62 13.31 -2.14
N GLU A 183 -8.69 14.05 -2.37
CA GLU A 183 -8.87 15.41 -1.86
C GLU A 183 -8.91 15.42 -0.33
N PHE A 184 -9.56 14.44 0.29
CA PHE A 184 -9.57 14.27 1.75
C PHE A 184 -8.17 14.02 2.29
N LEU A 185 -7.45 13.01 1.78
CA LEU A 185 -6.13 12.66 2.30
C LEU A 185 -5.07 13.74 1.99
N GLN A 186 -5.26 14.56 0.96
CA GLN A 186 -4.33 15.64 0.60
C GLN A 186 -4.43 16.88 1.50
N ARG A 187 -5.48 16.99 2.33
CA ARG A 187 -5.59 18.07 3.32
C ARG A 187 -4.44 18.01 4.31
N ASP A 188 -3.98 19.18 4.76
CA ASP A 188 -2.84 19.27 5.68
C ASP A 188 -3.13 18.68 7.06
N GLU A 189 -4.41 18.62 7.45
CA GLU A 189 -4.88 17.90 8.65
C GLU A 189 -4.56 16.39 8.57
N ASN A 190 -4.73 15.79 7.39
CA ASN A 190 -4.69 14.33 7.21
C ASN A 190 -3.33 13.84 6.68
N SER A 191 -2.60 14.67 5.95
CA SER A 191 -1.23 14.40 5.54
C SER A 191 -0.40 15.67 5.43
N ARG A 192 0.91 15.58 5.67
CA ARG A 192 1.87 16.68 5.49
C ARG A 192 2.80 16.45 4.31
N CYS A 193 3.31 17.51 3.69
CA CYS A 193 4.39 17.38 2.70
C CYS A 193 5.71 16.98 3.37
N ALA A 194 6.53 16.21 2.67
CA ALA A 194 7.92 16.00 3.05
C ALA A 194 8.72 17.31 2.96
N ALA A 195 9.64 17.53 3.91
CA ALA A 195 10.48 18.73 3.98
C ALA A 195 11.40 18.87 2.75
N GLY A 196 11.96 17.77 2.25
CA GLY A 196 12.86 17.79 1.10
C GLY A 196 12.12 17.97 -0.24
N LYS A 197 12.46 19.03 -1.00
CA LYS A 197 11.98 19.22 -2.40
C LYS A 197 12.30 18.03 -3.32
N LYS A 198 13.36 17.27 -3.00
CA LYS A 198 13.79 16.07 -3.74
C LYS A 198 13.07 14.79 -3.30
N GLU A 199 12.36 14.80 -2.17
CA GLU A 199 11.57 13.66 -1.70
C GLU A 199 10.32 13.48 -2.55
N THR A 200 10.50 12.77 -3.66
CA THR A 200 9.48 12.58 -4.68
C THR A 200 9.31 11.10 -4.98
N ILE A 201 8.08 10.71 -5.29
CA ILE A 201 7.75 9.34 -5.71
C ILE A 201 7.26 9.41 -7.14
N THR A 202 7.82 8.56 -8.00
CA THR A 202 7.41 8.47 -9.41
C THR A 202 6.69 7.15 -9.65
N ARG A 203 5.45 7.21 -10.14
CA ARG A 203 4.68 6.03 -10.53
C ARG A 203 3.90 6.34 -11.80
N ASN A 204 3.91 5.42 -12.76
CA ASN A 204 3.24 5.58 -14.06
C ASN A 204 3.63 6.88 -14.80
N LYS A 205 4.91 7.25 -14.78
CA LYS A 205 5.46 8.50 -15.35
C LYS A 205 4.94 9.79 -14.71
N ILE A 206 4.22 9.72 -13.60
CA ILE A 206 3.78 10.88 -12.82
C ILE A 206 4.69 10.98 -11.60
N LYS A 207 5.39 12.11 -11.47
CA LYS A 207 6.26 12.44 -10.33
C LYS A 207 5.52 13.37 -9.39
N MET A 208 5.41 12.98 -8.12
CA MET A 208 4.71 13.75 -7.08
C MET A 208 5.61 13.88 -5.86
N GLN A 209 5.51 15.00 -5.13
CA GLN A 209 6.17 15.15 -3.83
C GLN A 209 5.55 14.20 -2.81
N LYS A 210 6.40 13.58 -2.00
CA LYS A 210 5.98 12.65 -0.95
C LYS A 210 5.20 13.42 0.11
N ARG A 211 4.09 12.83 0.57
CA ARG A 211 3.32 13.29 1.72
C ARG A 211 3.28 12.17 2.76
N TYR A 212 3.41 12.52 4.03
CA TYR A 212 3.30 11.61 5.16
C TYR A 212 1.92 11.71 5.78
N LEU A 213 1.30 10.58 6.09
CA LEU A 213 0.06 10.56 6.88
C LEU A 213 0.33 11.04 8.29
N ASN A 214 -0.58 11.87 8.83
CA ASN A 214 -0.47 12.36 10.20
C ASN A 214 -1.02 11.36 11.22
N ASP A 215 -1.98 10.52 10.81
CA ASP A 215 -2.63 9.50 11.63
C ASP A 215 -2.74 8.17 10.86
N ASP A 216 -3.13 7.12 11.56
CA ASP A 216 -3.40 5.81 11.00
C ASP A 216 -4.58 5.83 10.03
N LEU A 217 -4.46 4.99 9.00
CA LEU A 217 -5.48 4.89 7.94
C LEU A 217 -6.85 4.43 8.47
N ARG A 218 -6.89 3.75 9.61
CA ARG A 218 -8.16 3.34 10.26
C ARG A 218 -8.90 4.56 10.79
N HIS A 219 -8.23 5.40 11.58
CA HIS A 219 -8.82 6.62 12.12
C HIS A 219 -9.17 7.63 11.02
N LEU A 220 -8.30 7.77 10.01
CA LEU A 220 -8.60 8.62 8.86
C LEU A 220 -9.81 8.12 8.06
N HIS A 221 -10.08 6.81 8.08
CA HIS A 221 -11.27 6.24 7.46
C HIS A 221 -12.53 6.52 8.28
N GLU A 222 -12.46 6.43 9.61
CA GLU A 222 -13.54 6.84 10.53
C GLU A 222 -13.85 8.33 10.36
N LYS A 223 -12.84 9.20 10.38
CA LYS A 223 -12.99 10.65 10.12
C LYS A 223 -13.60 10.92 8.75
N PHE A 224 -13.18 10.18 7.72
CA PHE A 224 -13.77 10.30 6.39
C PHE A 224 -15.26 9.93 6.40
N TYR A 225 -15.64 8.90 7.15
CA TYR A 225 -17.04 8.46 7.26
C TYR A 225 -17.90 9.51 7.98
N SER A 226 -17.38 10.10 9.06
CA SER A 226 -18.06 11.19 9.77
C SER A 226 -18.26 12.44 8.92
N GLU A 227 -17.30 12.79 8.05
CA GLU A 227 -17.41 13.94 7.16
C GLU A 227 -18.25 13.69 5.90
N PHE A 228 -18.32 12.45 5.42
CA PHE A 228 -19.06 12.08 4.21
C PHE A 228 -20.00 10.88 4.42
N PRO A 229 -21.04 11.00 5.27
CA PRO A 229 -21.95 9.87 5.56
C PRO A 229 -22.68 9.36 4.32
N GLU A 230 -23.00 10.23 3.35
CA GLU A 230 -23.69 9.87 2.09
C GLU A 230 -22.85 8.98 1.15
N HIS A 231 -21.55 8.83 1.43
CA HIS A 231 -20.62 8.12 0.58
C HIS A 231 -19.88 7.03 1.36
N PRO A 232 -20.61 6.01 1.87
CA PRO A 232 -20.05 4.96 2.69
C PRO A 232 -19.07 4.13 1.85
N VAL A 233 -17.85 4.00 2.35
CA VAL A 233 -16.86 3.13 1.72
C VAL A 233 -16.17 2.27 2.75
N SER A 234 -15.96 1.00 2.39
CA SER A 234 -15.23 0.06 3.22
C SER A 234 -13.76 0.47 3.39
N TYR A 235 -13.20 0.19 4.56
CA TYR A 235 -11.80 0.44 4.89
C TYR A 235 -10.83 -0.09 3.81
N SER A 236 -11.10 -1.28 3.27
CA SER A 236 -10.27 -1.90 2.23
C SER A 236 -10.25 -1.10 0.92
N MET A 237 -11.40 -0.54 0.53
CA MET A 237 -11.51 0.30 -0.66
C MET A 237 -10.89 1.68 -0.42
N PHE A 238 -11.08 2.26 0.76
CA PHE A 238 -10.41 3.50 1.17
C PHE A 238 -8.87 3.37 1.05
N CYS A 239 -8.31 2.29 1.59
CA CYS A 239 -6.87 2.00 1.50
C CYS A 239 -6.38 1.83 0.05
N LYS A 240 -7.18 1.22 -0.83
CA LYS A 240 -6.86 1.07 -2.26
C LYS A 240 -6.94 2.39 -3.02
N CYS A 241 -7.83 3.29 -2.59
CA CYS A 241 -8.02 4.61 -3.20
C CYS A 241 -6.95 5.62 -2.78
N ARG A 242 -6.14 5.29 -1.76
CA ARG A 242 -5.01 6.11 -1.32
C ARG A 242 -4.03 6.42 -2.48
N PRO A 243 -3.74 7.70 -2.75
CA PRO A 243 -2.73 8.09 -3.72
C PRO A 243 -1.34 7.55 -3.39
N PHE A 244 -0.56 7.20 -4.42
CA PHE A 244 0.74 6.53 -4.22
C PHE A 244 1.82 7.43 -3.57
N TRP A 245 1.65 8.75 -3.62
CA TRP A 245 2.57 9.71 -3.00
C TRP A 245 2.25 10.01 -1.54
N ILE A 246 1.11 9.51 -1.03
CA ILE A 246 0.73 9.62 0.38
C ILE A 246 1.15 8.33 1.09
N VAL A 247 2.18 8.41 1.91
CA VAL A 247 2.90 7.28 2.49
C VAL A 247 2.81 7.31 4.02
N LYS A 248 2.90 6.13 4.65
CA LYS A 248 3.04 6.06 6.11
C LYS A 248 4.43 6.56 6.51
N PRO A 249 4.58 7.43 7.52
CA PRO A 249 5.89 7.89 7.97
C PRO A 249 6.70 6.74 8.58
N SER A 250 8.00 6.69 8.26
CA SER A 250 8.98 5.88 9.01
C SER A 250 9.29 6.55 10.36
N THR A 251 9.96 5.87 11.29
CA THR A 251 10.34 6.46 12.60
C THR A 251 11.14 7.76 12.45
N LYS A 252 12.01 7.85 11.44
CA LYS A 252 12.79 9.06 11.12
C LYS A 252 11.95 10.18 10.50
N ASP A 253 10.81 9.84 9.90
CA ASP A 253 9.93 10.78 9.19
C ASP A 253 8.76 11.24 10.08
N ARG A 254 8.62 10.68 11.29
CA ARG A 254 7.55 10.98 12.24
C ARG A 254 7.80 12.32 12.94
N GLU A 255 7.53 13.39 12.23
CA GLU A 255 7.21 14.70 12.82
C GLU A 255 5.74 14.73 13.27
N THR A 256 5.36 13.82 14.17
CA THR A 256 4.14 14.01 14.95
C THR A 256 4.40 15.09 16.00
N CYS A 257 3.36 15.79 16.46
CA CYS A 257 3.51 16.76 17.54
C CYS A 257 3.91 16.01 18.83
N LEU A 258 5.21 15.76 19.02
CA LEU A 258 5.81 15.25 20.25
C LEU A 258 6.03 16.39 21.24
N CYS A 259 5.14 17.39 21.24
CA CYS A 259 5.28 18.48 22.18
C CYS A 259 5.01 17.95 23.59
N ILE A 260 5.70 18.54 24.56
CA ILE A 260 5.56 18.19 25.97
C ILE A 260 4.07 18.26 26.40
N LYS A 261 3.27 19.17 25.81
CA LYS A 261 1.84 19.30 26.11
C LYS A 261 1.02 18.07 25.70
N HIS A 262 1.24 17.51 24.50
CA HIS A 262 0.54 16.30 24.03
C HIS A 262 1.00 15.06 24.80
N GLU A 263 2.30 14.92 25.02
CA GLU A 263 2.84 13.74 25.71
C GLU A 263 2.45 13.71 27.19
N ASN A 264 2.55 14.85 27.89
CA ASN A 264 2.19 14.90 29.31
C ASN A 264 0.70 14.65 29.53
N ILE A 265 -0.18 15.27 28.73
CA ILE A 265 -1.61 15.02 28.90
C ILE A 265 -1.98 13.57 28.55
N HIS A 266 -1.29 12.95 27.60
CA HIS A 266 -1.47 11.52 27.31
C HIS A 266 -1.10 10.66 28.52
N TYR A 267 0.03 10.93 29.19
CA TYR A 267 0.40 10.18 30.40
C TYR A 267 -0.61 10.38 31.54
N LEU A 268 -1.14 11.59 31.72
CA LEU A 268 -2.16 11.88 32.73
C LEU A 268 -3.47 11.13 32.42
N ILE A 269 -3.98 11.22 31.19
CA ILE A 269 -5.19 10.49 30.75
C ILE A 269 -4.99 8.98 30.87
N GLU A 270 -3.84 8.46 30.47
CA GLU A 270 -3.56 7.03 30.60
C GLU A 270 -3.59 6.56 32.05
N LYS A 271 -3.12 7.40 32.98
CA LYS A 271 -3.13 7.09 34.41
C LYS A 271 -4.52 7.22 35.01
N LEU A 272 -5.28 8.27 34.68
CA LEU A 272 -6.67 8.41 35.08
C LEU A 272 -7.54 7.25 34.56
N TYR A 273 -7.28 6.79 33.34
CA TYR A 273 -7.97 5.63 32.76
C TYR A 273 -7.58 4.32 33.48
N GLN A 274 -6.31 4.14 33.85
CA GLN A 274 -5.85 3.00 34.66
C GLN A 274 -6.50 3.00 36.05
N SER A 275 -6.68 4.17 36.65
CA SER A 275 -7.40 4.36 37.91
C SER A 275 -8.93 4.33 37.76
N GLN A 276 -9.45 4.03 36.56
CA GLN A 276 -10.89 3.94 36.25
C GLN A 276 -11.70 5.23 36.51
N LEU A 277 -11.03 6.38 36.60
CA LEU A 277 -11.65 7.68 36.82
C LEU A 277 -12.24 8.30 35.54
N ILE A 278 -11.79 7.82 34.37
CA ILE A 278 -12.28 8.26 33.07
C ILE A 278 -12.59 7.05 32.20
N THR A 279 -13.58 7.20 31.32
CA THR A 279 -14.03 6.13 30.42
C THR A 279 -13.23 6.05 29.12
N THR A 280 -12.66 7.17 28.68
CA THR A 280 -11.96 7.26 27.39
C THR A 280 -10.46 7.38 27.56
N LYS A 281 -9.70 6.50 26.87
CA LYS A 281 -8.24 6.58 26.80
C LYS A 281 -7.73 7.65 25.82
N ARG A 282 -8.54 8.06 24.83
CA ARG A 282 -8.09 8.95 23.74
C ARG A 282 -8.33 10.41 24.10
N VAL A 283 -7.33 11.23 23.81
CA VAL A 283 -7.33 12.66 24.10
C VAL A 283 -8.39 13.40 23.25
N GLU A 284 -8.54 13.03 21.97
CA GLU A 284 -9.48 13.72 21.08
C GLU A 284 -10.93 13.48 21.49
N THR A 285 -11.30 12.23 21.76
CA THR A 285 -12.66 11.88 22.23
C THR A 285 -12.97 12.50 23.57
N PHE A 286 -11.95 12.64 24.42
CA PHE A 286 -12.08 13.30 25.71
C PHE A 286 -12.36 14.81 25.56
N ILE A 287 -11.68 15.50 24.64
CA ILE A 287 -12.01 16.90 24.31
C ILE A 287 -13.44 17.02 23.80
N ASP A 288 -13.85 16.13 22.90
CA ASP A 288 -15.18 16.13 22.30
C ASP A 288 -16.28 16.00 23.36
N ASN A 289 -16.04 15.22 24.42
CA ASN A 289 -17.00 15.08 25.51
C ASN A 289 -17.01 16.29 26.45
N ILE A 290 -15.85 16.91 26.70
CA ILE A 290 -15.72 18.01 27.65
C ILE A 290 -16.18 19.34 27.07
N CYS A 291 -15.93 19.60 25.79
CA CYS A 291 -16.21 20.88 25.14
C CYS A 291 -17.58 20.85 24.44
N CYS A 292 -18.39 21.90 24.60
CA CYS A 292 -19.65 22.05 23.85
C CYS A 292 -19.41 22.17 22.34
N ASP A 293 -18.40 22.93 21.94
CA ASP A 293 -18.03 23.14 20.53
C ASP A 293 -16.52 23.37 20.40
N ILE A 294 -15.86 22.48 19.67
CA ILE A 294 -14.42 22.50 19.41
C ILE A 294 -14.05 23.66 18.45
N ALA A 295 -15.00 24.11 17.63
CA ALA A 295 -14.79 25.24 16.73
C ALA A 295 -14.90 26.59 17.44
N ASN A 296 -15.51 26.64 18.63
CA ASN A 296 -15.66 27.85 19.41
C ASN A 296 -14.43 28.12 20.29
N LYS A 297 -13.81 29.28 20.06
CA LYS A 297 -12.66 29.77 20.83
C LYS A 297 -12.93 29.82 22.33
N ASN A 298 -14.09 30.35 22.74
CA ASN A 298 -14.40 30.54 24.17
C ASN A 298 -14.58 29.19 24.89
N CYS A 299 -15.14 28.20 24.18
CA CYS A 299 -15.30 26.84 24.70
C CYS A 299 -13.94 26.16 24.89
N MET A 300 -13.10 26.15 23.85
CA MET A 300 -11.78 25.53 23.91
C MET A 300 -10.80 26.26 24.84
N TYR A 301 -11.04 27.54 25.14
CA TYR A 301 -10.28 28.29 26.15
C TYR A 301 -10.83 28.12 27.56
N ARG A 302 -11.86 27.26 27.74
CA ARG A 302 -12.53 27.00 29.02
C ARG A 302 -13.14 28.25 29.66
N GLN A 303 -13.56 29.21 28.83
CA GLN A 303 -14.25 30.45 29.21
C GLN A 303 -15.74 30.40 28.83
N CYS A 304 -16.29 29.20 28.65
CA CYS A 304 -17.67 29.00 28.25
C CYS A 304 -18.53 28.69 29.45
N ASN A 305 -19.55 29.51 29.67
CA ASN A 305 -20.49 29.40 30.80
C ASN A 305 -21.23 28.04 30.89
N ILE A 306 -21.21 27.23 29.82
CA ILE A 306 -21.91 25.93 29.75
C ILE A 306 -20.99 24.79 30.17
N CYS A 307 -19.76 24.71 29.64
CA CYS A 307 -18.84 23.59 29.88
C CYS A 307 -17.68 23.90 30.83
N GLU A 308 -17.52 25.14 31.29
CA GLU A 308 -16.44 25.53 32.21
C GLU A 308 -16.41 24.65 33.46
N LYS A 309 -17.60 24.27 33.97
CA LYS A 309 -17.79 23.40 35.15
C LYS A 309 -17.96 21.92 34.81
N LYS A 310 -17.88 21.53 33.53
CA LYS A 310 -17.97 20.12 33.15
C LYS A 310 -16.64 19.45 33.45
N GLU A 311 -16.67 18.56 34.43
CA GLU A 311 -15.57 17.68 34.82
C GLU A 311 -16.01 16.23 34.55
N GLU A 312 -15.24 15.50 33.75
CA GLU A 312 -15.52 14.08 33.43
C GLU A 312 -14.92 13.11 34.47
N VAL A 313 -14.26 13.64 35.50
CA VAL A 313 -13.65 12.84 36.56
C VAL A 313 -14.66 12.72 37.68
N GLU A 314 -15.29 11.55 37.81
CA GLU A 314 -16.14 11.24 38.96
C GLU A 314 -15.26 10.91 40.17
N MET A 315 -15.62 11.44 41.35
CA MET A 315 -14.78 11.42 42.55
C MET A 315 -15.44 10.61 43.67
N ASN A 316 -14.68 9.75 44.34
CA ASN A 316 -14.95 9.36 45.73
C ASN A 316 -13.85 9.94 46.65
N GLU A 317 -14.22 10.39 47.85
CA GLU A 317 -13.27 10.96 48.83
C GLU A 317 -12.15 10.01 49.23
N GLN A 318 -12.37 8.69 49.12
CA GLN A 318 -11.39 7.66 49.45
C GLN A 318 -10.27 7.54 48.39
N ASP A 319 -10.60 7.79 47.12
CA ASP A 319 -9.65 7.66 46.00
C ASP A 319 -8.60 8.77 46.03
N LEU A 320 -8.97 9.95 46.55
CA LEU A 320 -8.09 11.11 46.63
C LEU A 320 -6.81 10.88 47.41
N THR A 321 -6.79 9.93 48.37
CA THR A 321 -5.62 9.66 49.21
C THR A 321 -4.68 8.60 48.62
N GLN A 322 -5.07 7.96 47.52
CA GLN A 322 -4.29 6.90 46.90
C GLN A 322 -2.98 7.46 46.33
N GLN A 323 -1.87 6.78 46.62
CA GLN A 323 -0.59 7.07 45.97
C GLN A 323 -0.55 6.49 44.56
N VAL A 324 -0.11 7.30 43.62
CA VAL A 324 0.01 6.95 42.20
C VAL A 324 1.34 7.48 41.66
N SER A 325 1.95 6.73 40.73
CA SER A 325 3.07 7.20 39.93
C SER A 325 2.69 7.39 38.47
N TRP A 326 3.13 8.51 37.89
CA TRP A 326 2.94 8.82 36.48
C TRP A 326 4.21 9.38 35.85
N TYR A 327 4.30 9.25 34.53
CA TYR A 327 5.40 9.82 33.77
C TYR A 327 5.05 11.21 33.28
N LYS A 328 6.04 12.11 33.26
CA LYS A 328 5.94 13.39 32.57
C LYS A 328 7.28 13.81 31.98
N TRP A 329 7.23 14.54 30.88
CA TRP A 329 8.39 15.23 30.33
C TRP A 329 8.56 16.57 31.03
N CYS A 330 9.75 16.80 31.58
CA CYS A 330 10.13 18.06 32.24
C CYS A 330 11.41 18.61 31.62
N THR A 331 11.49 19.93 31.46
CA THR A 331 12.72 20.61 31.05
C THR A 331 13.49 21.02 32.31
N ARG A 332 14.63 20.36 32.58
CA ARG A 332 15.55 20.71 33.66
C ARG A 332 16.68 21.59 33.12
N ARG A 333 17.09 22.60 33.87
CA ARG A 333 18.27 23.42 33.57
C ARG A 333 19.44 22.83 34.34
N GLU A 334 20.47 22.38 33.62
CA GLU A 334 21.71 21.89 34.18
C GLU A 334 22.85 22.83 33.79
N GLU A 335 23.67 23.22 34.74
CA GLU A 335 24.91 23.95 34.46
C GLU A 335 25.99 22.95 34.06
N LYS A 336 26.51 23.06 32.83
CA LYS A 336 27.65 22.27 32.38
C LYS A 336 28.82 23.20 32.11
N VAL A 337 29.96 22.88 32.70
CA VAL A 337 31.21 23.57 32.40
C VAL A 337 31.71 23.08 31.05
N LYS A 338 31.82 23.98 30.08
CA LYS A 338 32.41 23.68 28.77
C LYS A 338 33.44 24.78 28.49
N ASN A 339 34.71 24.38 28.40
CA ASN A 339 35.85 25.29 28.18
C ASN A 339 35.87 26.48 29.16
N ASP A 340 36.00 26.20 30.46
CA ASP A 340 36.09 27.19 31.57
C ASP A 340 34.93 28.20 31.69
N SER A 341 33.84 28.01 30.94
CA SER A 341 32.61 28.79 31.05
C SER A 341 31.44 27.90 31.48
N THR A 342 30.64 28.37 32.44
CA THR A 342 29.39 27.72 32.85
C THR A 342 28.31 28.04 31.83
N VAL A 343 27.86 27.01 31.10
CA VAL A 343 26.74 27.14 30.17
C VAL A 343 25.54 26.41 30.77
N THR A 344 24.45 27.15 31.00
CA THR A 344 23.17 26.55 31.41
C THR A 344 22.54 25.87 30.19
N ILE A 345 22.46 24.55 30.23
CA ILE A 345 21.85 23.73 29.18
C ILE A 345 20.49 23.25 29.68
N SER A 346 19.44 23.56 28.92
CA SER A 346 18.10 23.03 29.18
C SER A 346 17.96 21.63 28.55
N THR A 347 17.83 20.60 29.38
CA THR A 347 17.64 19.22 28.96
C THR A 347 16.21 18.79 29.27
N THR A 348 15.49 18.27 28.26
CA THR A 348 14.16 17.69 28.46
C THR A 348 14.28 16.21 28.77
N VAL A 349 13.83 15.80 29.95
CA VAL A 349 13.99 14.43 30.46
C VAL A 349 12.62 13.89 30.87
N LYS A 350 12.40 12.59 30.63
CA LYS A 350 11.23 11.87 31.11
C LYS A 350 11.45 11.50 32.58
N VAL A 351 10.59 12.01 33.45
CA VAL A 351 10.65 11.82 34.90
C VAL A 351 9.43 11.01 35.33
N GLU A 352 9.64 10.08 36.26
CA GLU A 352 8.56 9.44 37.01
C GLU A 352 8.31 10.28 38.26
N GLU A 353 7.09 10.75 38.42
CA GLU A 353 6.65 11.50 39.58
C GLU A 353 5.71 10.62 40.40
N THR A 354 5.89 10.65 41.71
CA THR A 354 5.05 9.97 42.68
C THR A 354 4.27 11.02 43.44
N GLY A 355 2.97 10.81 43.58
CA GLY A 355 2.10 11.76 44.24
C GLY A 355 0.78 11.13 44.68
N VAL A 356 -0.03 11.96 45.32
CA VAL A 356 -1.39 11.63 45.72
C VAL A 356 -2.33 11.85 44.53
N LEU A 357 -3.40 11.05 44.41
CA LEU A 357 -4.33 11.14 43.28
C LEU A 357 -4.94 12.54 43.10
N GLY A 358 -5.21 13.26 44.21
CA GLY A 358 -5.64 14.66 44.14
C GLY A 358 -4.65 15.56 43.37
N HIS A 359 -3.35 15.43 43.63
CA HIS A 359 -2.32 16.20 42.93
C HIS A 359 -2.25 15.86 41.43
N LEU A 360 -2.46 14.58 41.07
CA LEU A 360 -2.56 14.15 39.66
C LEU A 360 -3.74 14.86 38.96
N ILE A 361 -4.88 14.96 39.63
CA ILE A 361 -6.09 15.60 39.09
C ILE A 361 -5.86 17.11 38.92
N ASP A 362 -5.25 17.78 39.90
CA ASP A 362 -4.94 19.21 39.80
C ASP A 362 -3.98 19.50 38.63
N GLU A 363 -2.91 18.71 38.50
CA GLU A 363 -1.96 18.83 37.38
C GLU A 363 -2.66 18.53 36.04
N PHE A 364 -3.61 17.60 36.04
CA PHE A 364 -4.43 17.29 34.88
C PHE A 364 -5.34 18.44 34.47
N GLN A 365 -6.08 19.05 35.40
CA GLN A 365 -6.95 20.17 35.11
C GLN A 365 -6.17 21.38 34.57
N GLU A 366 -4.99 21.67 35.13
CA GLU A 366 -4.12 22.74 34.64
C GLU A 366 -3.55 22.43 33.25
N SER A 367 -3.08 21.20 33.05
CA SER A 367 -2.56 20.72 31.77
C SER A 367 -3.64 20.71 30.69
N LEU A 368 -4.87 20.34 31.04
CA LEU A 368 -6.03 20.33 30.15
C LEU A 368 -6.34 21.73 29.61
N LYS A 369 -6.35 22.76 30.46
CA LYS A 369 -6.55 24.17 30.02
C LYS A 369 -5.49 24.57 28.98
N LYS A 370 -4.21 24.30 29.27
CA LYS A 370 -3.08 24.61 28.37
C LYS A 370 -3.16 23.80 27.07
N PHE A 371 -3.67 22.57 27.15
CA PHE A 371 -3.81 21.65 26.05
C PHE A 371 -4.95 22.05 25.11
N CYS A 372 -6.15 22.35 25.62
CA CYS A 372 -7.28 22.78 24.81
C CYS A 372 -6.96 24.05 24.02
N TYR A 373 -6.27 25.02 24.65
CA TYR A 373 -5.73 26.19 23.96
C TYR A 373 -4.78 25.82 22.82
N HIS A 374 -3.83 24.90 23.07
CA HIS A 374 -2.87 24.44 22.07
C HIS A 374 -3.55 23.73 20.90
N TYR A 375 -4.49 22.83 21.21
CA TYR A 375 -5.25 22.05 20.24
C TYR A 375 -6.11 22.94 19.34
N PHE A 376 -6.85 23.88 19.93
CA PHE A 376 -7.67 24.84 19.17
C PHE A 376 -6.82 25.62 18.16
N ASN A 377 -5.66 26.13 18.58
CA ASN A 377 -4.79 26.89 17.69
C ASN A 377 -4.30 26.05 16.50
N ILE A 378 -3.94 24.78 16.72
CA ILE A 378 -3.54 23.87 15.64
C ILE A 378 -4.70 23.68 14.65
N VAL A 379 -5.89 23.35 15.15
CA VAL A 379 -7.08 23.12 14.31
C VAL A 379 -7.46 24.39 13.56
N HIS A 380 -7.46 25.53 14.24
CA HIS A 380 -7.76 26.83 13.65
C HIS A 380 -6.78 27.19 12.53
N GLN A 381 -5.46 26.96 12.74
CA GLN A 381 -4.44 27.17 11.72
C GLN A 381 -4.68 26.29 10.49
N TYR A 382 -4.99 25.01 10.67
CA TYR A 382 -5.31 24.12 9.54
C TYR A 382 -6.56 24.58 8.79
N GLN A 383 -7.60 25.00 9.49
CA GLN A 383 -8.82 25.53 8.87
C GLN A 383 -8.55 26.82 8.09
N ALA A 384 -7.76 27.74 8.65
CA ALA A 384 -7.35 28.97 7.97
C ALA A 384 -6.56 28.67 6.69
N LEU A 385 -5.56 27.79 6.77
CA LEU A 385 -4.80 27.34 5.59
C LEU A 385 -5.69 26.68 4.53
N LYS A 386 -6.67 25.89 4.95
CA LYS A 386 -7.65 25.26 4.06
C LYS A 386 -8.52 26.29 3.34
N ARG A 387 -8.89 27.40 4.01
CA ARG A 387 -9.64 28.52 3.40
C ARG A 387 -8.76 29.26 2.39
N LEU A 388 -7.52 29.58 2.76
CA LEU A 388 -6.55 30.27 1.88
C LEU A 388 -6.19 29.49 0.61
N LYS A 389 -6.29 28.16 0.63
CA LYS A 389 -6.05 27.32 -0.57
C LYS A 389 -7.26 27.20 -1.50
N LYS A 390 -8.43 27.69 -1.08
CA LYS A 390 -9.67 27.68 -1.89
C LYS A 390 -9.89 28.99 -2.64
N THR A 391 -9.39 30.11 -2.10
CA THR A 391 -9.19 31.38 -2.80
C THR A 391 -8.04 31.25 -3.78
#